data_AF-A0A660UBV2-F1
#
_entry.id   AF-A0A660UBV2-F1
#
_cell.length_a   1.000
_cell.length_b   1.000
_cell.length_c   1.000
_cell.angle_alpha   90.00
_cell.angle_beta   90.00
_cell.angle_gamma   90.00
#
_symmetry.space_group_name_H-M   'P 1'
#
loop_
_entity.id
_entity.type
_entity.pdbx_description
1 polymer ?
#
loop_
_entity_poly.entity_id
_entity_poly.type
_entity_poly.pdbx_seq_one_letter_code
_entity_poly.pdbx_strand_id
1 'polypeptide(L)' 'MIGSCRAGFLGGFVTAAYRIHRAPMPEEYEWHISFRDEAGGSEGCDFYYVRVRRKNDRWAWSSPSWVA' A
#
# COMPACT_ATOMS: atom_id res chain seq x y z
N MET A 1 -10.50 -2.73 19.95
CA MET A 1 -9.16 -3.29 19.64
C MET A 1 -9.31 -4.34 18.56
N ILE A 2 -8.68 -4.14 17.39
CA ILE A 2 -8.66 -5.14 16.30
C ILE A 2 -7.76 -6.30 16.75
N GLY A 3 -8.31 -7.51 16.81
CA GLY A 3 -7.61 -8.70 17.29
C GLY A 3 -6.33 -8.97 16.51
N SER A 4 -5.25 -9.25 17.22
CA SER A 4 -3.97 -9.62 16.64
C SER A 4 -4.01 -11.01 15.99
N CYS A 5 -2.98 -11.32 15.20
CA CYS A 5 -2.76 -12.56 14.46
C CYS A 5 -3.13 -13.83 15.27
N ARG A 6 -3.84 -14.78 14.65
CA ARG A 6 -4.04 -16.12 15.24
C ARG A 6 -2.81 -16.98 14.98
N ALA A 7 -2.27 -17.60 16.03
CA ALA A 7 -1.13 -18.49 15.93
C ALA A 7 -1.32 -19.70 16.83
N GLY A 8 -0.76 -20.84 16.44
CA GLY A 8 -0.84 -22.08 17.20
C GLY A 8 -0.14 -23.23 16.50
N PHE A 9 -0.41 -24.43 17.00
CA PHE A 9 0.10 -25.68 16.45
C PHE A 9 -1.08 -26.57 16.05
N LEU A 10 -0.94 -27.34 14.96
CA LEU A 10 -2.03 -28.14 14.40
C LEU A 10 -2.39 -29.36 15.28
N GLY A 11 -1.49 -29.84 16.13
CA GLY A 11 -1.70 -31.03 16.96
C GLY A 11 -1.05 -31.01 18.35
N GLY A 12 -0.63 -29.84 18.84
CA GLY A 12 0.08 -29.69 20.13
C GLY A 12 1.48 -29.08 20.00
N PHE A 13 2.13 -28.82 21.13
CA PHE A 13 3.45 -28.18 21.16
C PHE A 13 4.47 -28.94 20.28
N VAL A 14 5.22 -28.22 19.44
CA VAL A 14 6.23 -28.75 18.47
C VAL A 14 5.66 -29.43 17.22
N THR A 15 4.34 -29.57 17.07
CA THR A 15 3.76 -30.01 15.78
C THR A 15 3.80 -28.87 14.75
N ALA A 16 3.29 -29.09 13.53
CA ALA A 16 3.28 -28.04 12.50
C ALA A 16 2.58 -26.76 13.00
N ALA A 17 3.31 -25.65 12.99
CA ALA A 17 2.81 -24.35 13.44
C ALA A 17 2.03 -23.64 12.33
N TYR A 18 1.01 -22.88 12.70
CA TYR A 18 0.28 -22.00 11.79
C TYR A 18 0.28 -20.56 12.31
N ARG A 19 0.25 -19.62 11.37
CA ARG A 19 0.10 -18.20 11.64
C ARG A 19 -0.81 -17.59 10.59
N ILE A 20 -1.98 -17.13 11.01
CA ILE A 20 -2.99 -16.55 10.13
C ILE A 20 -3.19 -15.09 10.49
N HIS A 21 -2.85 -14.22 9.55
CA HIS A 21 -3.13 -12.80 9.64
C HIS A 21 -4.60 -12.52 9.35
N ARG A 22 -5.14 -11.44 9.91
CA ARG A 22 -6.46 -10.97 9.51
C ARG A 22 -6.45 -10.60 8.03
N ALA A 23 -7.60 -10.73 7.38
CA ALA A 23 -7.80 -10.15 6.06
C ALA A 23 -7.58 -8.62 6.15
N PRO A 24 -6.89 -8.01 5.17
CA PRO A 24 -6.79 -6.57 5.09
C PRO A 24 -8.18 -5.98 4.86
N MET A 25 -8.48 -4.87 5.53
CA MET A 25 -9.65 -4.06 5.26
C MET A 25 -9.45 -3.29 3.95
N PRO A 26 -10.52 -2.93 3.23
CA PRO A 26 -10.44 -2.14 1.99
C PRO A 26 -9.51 -0.93 2.13
N GLU A 27 -9.65 -0.18 3.21
CA GLU A 27 -8.83 1.01 3.55
C GLU A 27 -7.31 0.75 3.63
N GLU A 28 -6.89 -0.51 3.84
CA GLU A 28 -5.47 -0.89 3.93
C GLU A 28 -4.81 -1.15 2.58
N TYR A 29 -5.60 -1.31 1.50
CA TYR A 29 -5.08 -1.56 0.15
C TYR A 29 -5.73 -0.71 -0.95
N GLU A 30 -6.84 -0.05 -0.68
CA GLU A 30 -7.52 0.91 -1.56
C GLU A 30 -7.17 2.33 -1.14
N TRP A 31 -6.55 3.08 -2.04
CA TRP A 31 -6.15 4.47 -1.81
C TRP A 31 -6.51 5.30 -3.02
N HIS A 32 -7.10 6.47 -2.76
CA HIS A 32 -7.43 7.46 -3.77
C HIS A 32 -6.70 8.76 -3.41
N ILE A 33 -5.99 9.32 -4.39
CA ILE A 33 -5.32 10.62 -4.26
C ILE A 33 -5.75 11.49 -5.42
N SER A 34 -6.01 12.77 -5.13
CA SER A 34 -6.26 13.79 -6.12
C SER A 34 -5.25 14.90 -5.91
N PHE A 35 -4.51 15.22 -6.96
CA PHE A 35 -3.56 16.31 -6.98
C PHE A 35 -3.96 17.23 -8.13
N ARG A 36 -4.12 18.52 -7.84
CA ARG A 36 -4.40 19.54 -8.83
C ARG A 36 -3.19 20.43 -8.94
N ASP A 37 -2.63 20.49 -10.13
CA ASP A 37 -1.60 21.46 -10.46
C ASP A 37 -2.28 22.77 -10.86
N GLU A 38 -1.92 23.86 -10.18
CA GLU A 38 -2.30 25.22 -10.58
C GLU A 38 -1.10 25.76 -11.37
N ALA A 39 -1.05 25.45 -12.67
CA ALA A 39 0.04 25.81 -13.56
C ALA A 39 0.30 27.33 -13.52
N GLY A 40 1.22 27.73 -12.66
CA GLY A 40 1.70 29.08 -12.47
C GLY A 40 2.97 29.29 -13.27
N GLY A 41 2.90 29.16 -14.60
CA GLY A 41 3.96 29.61 -15.50
C GLY A 41 5.19 28.71 -15.62
N SER A 42 5.04 27.38 -15.67
CA SER A 42 6.09 26.52 -16.19
C SER A 42 6.15 26.65 -17.72
N GLU A 43 7.21 27.29 -18.24
CA GLU A 43 7.57 27.19 -19.67
C GLU A 43 8.14 25.78 -19.95
N GLY A 44 7.30 24.74 -19.93
CA GLY A 44 7.74 23.35 -20.08
C GLY A 44 6.62 22.31 -19.91
N CYS A 45 6.96 21.03 -20.08
CA CYS A 45 6.05 19.90 -19.82
C CYS A 45 6.37 19.33 -18.44
N ASP A 46 5.35 19.21 -17.59
CA ASP A 46 5.51 18.75 -16.21
C ASP A 46 5.29 17.23 -16.10
N PHE A 47 6.18 16.56 -15.35
CA PHE A 47 6.18 15.11 -15.16
C PHE A 47 5.84 14.74 -13.73
N TYR A 48 4.72 14.03 -13.57
CA TYR A 48 4.26 13.56 -12.28
C TYR A 48 4.27 12.04 -12.23
N TYR A 49 4.64 11.49 -11.08
CA TYR A 49 4.46 10.08 -10.76
C TYR A 49 4.09 9.93 -9.29
N VAL A 50 3.26 8.93 -9.00
CA VAL A 50 2.86 8.59 -7.63
C VAL A 50 3.61 7.35 -7.20
N ARG A 51 4.08 7.34 -5.95
CA ARG A 51 4.69 6.17 -5.31
C ARG A 51 3.90 5.79 -4.07
N VAL A 52 3.65 4.50 -3.90
CA VAL A 52 2.99 3.95 -2.71
C VAL A 52 3.97 3.03 -1.99
N ARG A 53 4.15 3.26 -0.68
CA ARG A 53 4.95 2.40 0.18
C ARG A 53 4.03 1.57 1.06
N ARG A 54 4.14 0.25 0.97
CA ARG A 54 3.48 -0.65 1.93
C ARG A 54 4.23 -0.66 3.25
N LYS A 55 3.53 -0.99 4.35
CA LYS A 55 4.10 -1.08 5.71
C LYS A 55 5.29 -2.04 5.83
N ASN A 56 5.50 -2.94 4.86
CA ASN A 56 6.62 -3.87 4.80
C ASN A 56 7.77 -3.38 3.89
N ASP A 57 7.90 -2.07 3.70
CA ASP A 57 8.94 -1.40 2.90
C ASP A 57 9.03 -1.84 1.43
N ARG A 58 7.94 -2.42 0.91
CA ARG A 58 7.80 -2.65 -0.53
C ARG A 58 7.17 -1.44 -1.21
N TRP A 59 7.67 -1.13 -2.40
CA TRP A 59 7.27 0.01 -3.20
C TRP A 59 6.49 -0.43 -4.44
N ALA A 60 5.53 0.40 -4.84
CA ALA A 60 4.89 0.36 -6.14
C ALA A 60 4.87 1.78 -6.72
N TRP A 61 4.99 1.88 -8.04
CA TRP A 61 5.01 3.14 -8.78
C TRP A 61 3.84 3.17 -9.75
N SER A 62 3.26 4.35 -9.97
CA SER A 62 2.37 4.58 -11.10
C SER A 62 3.19 4.73 -12.39
N SER A 63 2.54 4.51 -13.53
CA SER A 63 3.05 5.04 -14.79
C SER A 63 3.22 6.56 -14.69
N PRO A 64 4.24 7.14 -15.33
CA PRO A 64 4.40 8.59 -15.39
C PRO A 64 3.25 9.23 -16.19
N SER A 65 2.76 10.37 -15.71
CA SER A 65 1.73 11.19 -16.34
C SER A 65 2.32 12.53 -16.76
N TRP A 66 2.00 12.94 -17.99
CA TRP A 66 2.50 14.14 -18.65
C TRP A 66 1.37 15.16 -18.68
N VAL A 67 1.64 16.39 -18.22
CA VAL A 67 0.72 17.52 -18.33
C VAL A 67 1.38 18.55 -19.24
N ALA A 68 0.63 19.00 -20.26
CA ALA A 68 1.06 19.96 -21.27
C ALA A 68 0.13 21.18 -21.24
#